data_AF-A0A2K3NJD7-F1
#
_entry.id   AF-A0A2K3NJD7-F1
#
_cell.length_a   1.000
_cell.length_b   1.000
_cell.length_c   1.000
_cell.angle_alpha   90.00
_cell.angle_beta   90.00
_cell.angle_gamma   90.00
#
_symmetry.space_group_name_H-M   'P 1'
#
loop_
_entity.id
_entity.type
_entity.pdbx_description
1 polymer ?
#
loop_
_entity_poly.entity_id
_entity_poly.type
_entity_poly.pdbx_seq_one_letter_code
_entity_poly.pdbx_strand_id
1 'polypeptide(L)'
;MENGSPLLHCLLQHTLRTLCSFSTSSTSSKWVYAVFWRVVPRNFPPPRWEFGGTSLDRSKGNKRNWIIVWEDGFCDFNECEQRKSGYLINEIFGADVFFKMSHEVYSYGEGLVGKVAAENGHKWIYSDTQNGSESNYVGPWNSSIDHQPRAWEFQLNSGIQTIAVIAVREGLVQLGSFNK
;
A
#
# COMPACT_ATOMS: atom_id res chain seq x y z
N MET A 1 4.30 -22.03 -22.05
CA MET A 1 3.22 -21.21 -22.61
C MET A 1 2.98 -20.04 -21.65
N GLU A 2 3.76 -18.97 -21.78
CA GLU A 2 3.72 -17.75 -20.94
C GLU A 2 3.02 -16.59 -21.67
N ASN A 3 1.87 -16.85 -22.31
CA ASN A 3 1.18 -15.81 -23.10
C ASN A 3 0.13 -15.01 -22.27
N GLY A 4 0.06 -15.23 -20.95
CA GLY A 4 -0.93 -14.60 -20.06
C GLY A 4 -0.41 -13.41 -19.24
N SER A 5 0.90 -13.18 -19.19
CA SER A 5 1.51 -12.12 -18.38
C SER A 5 1.16 -10.68 -18.81
N PRO A 6 1.04 -10.33 -20.12
CA PRO A 6 0.77 -8.94 -20.51
C PRO A 6 -0.67 -8.54 -20.18
N LEU A 7 -1.63 -9.46 -20.40
CA LEU A 7 -3.05 -9.22 -20.14
C LEU A 7 -3.33 -9.03 -18.65
N LEU A 8 -2.70 -9.83 -17.79
CA LEU A 8 -2.85 -9.69 -16.34
C LEU A 8 -2.33 -8.34 -15.85
N HIS A 9 -1.18 -7.90 -16.37
CA HIS A 9 -0.60 -6.60 -16.02
C HIS A 9 -1.48 -5.44 -16.51
N CYS A 10 -2.04 -5.52 -17.73
CA CYS A 10 -2.99 -4.53 -18.23
C CYS A 10 -4.27 -4.46 -17.37
N LEU A 11 -4.79 -5.60 -16.92
CA LEU A 11 -5.96 -5.65 -16.04
C LEU A 11 -5.66 -5.06 -14.65
N LEU A 12 -4.50 -5.34 -14.08
CA LEU A 12 -4.05 -4.76 -12.82
C LEU A 12 -3.98 -3.22 -12.93
N GLN A 13 -3.25 -2.73 -13.94
CA GLN A 13 -3.15 -1.30 -14.25
C GLN A 13 -4.52 -0.64 -14.44
N HIS A 14 -5.42 -1.28 -15.18
CA HIS A 14 -6.77 -0.77 -15.39
C HIS A 14 -7.57 -0.70 -14.08
N THR A 15 -7.42 -1.71 -13.22
CA THR A 15 -8.09 -1.78 -11.92
C THR A 15 -7.59 -0.69 -10.98
N LEU A 16 -6.27 -0.52 -10.86
CA LEU A 16 -5.65 0.52 -10.02
C LEU A 16 -6.07 1.93 -10.46
N ARG A 17 -6.10 2.18 -11.78
CA ARG A 17 -6.60 3.44 -12.34
C ARG A 17 -8.07 3.67 -12.03
N THR A 18 -8.89 2.64 -12.14
CA THR A 18 -10.34 2.73 -11.89
C THR A 18 -10.62 3.06 -10.42
N LEU A 19 -9.85 2.51 -9.48
CA LEU A 19 -9.95 2.85 -8.05
C LEU A 19 -9.72 4.34 -7.78
N CYS A 20 -8.80 4.98 -8.51
CA CYS A 20 -8.56 6.43 -8.42
C CYS A 20 -9.55 7.28 -9.24
N SER A 21 -10.24 6.70 -10.22
CA SER A 21 -11.16 7.43 -11.11
C SER A 21 -12.61 7.43 -10.63
N PHE A 22 -12.97 6.55 -9.69
CA PHE A 22 -14.33 6.47 -9.16
C PHE A 22 -14.63 7.65 -8.23
N SER A 23 -15.31 8.67 -8.77
CA SER A 23 -15.96 9.73 -7.99
C SER A 23 -17.47 9.57 -8.16
N THR A 24 -18.15 9.03 -7.15
CA THR A 24 -19.59 8.77 -7.20
C THR A 24 -20.44 9.97 -6.78
N SER A 25 -19.80 11.07 -6.36
CA SER A 25 -20.47 12.34 -6.08
C SER A 25 -19.44 13.47 -5.99
N SER A 26 -19.89 14.71 -6.16
CA SER A 26 -19.11 15.94 -5.91
C SER A 26 -18.57 16.08 -4.46
N THR A 27 -18.91 15.12 -3.57
CA THR A 27 -18.55 15.10 -2.15
C THR A 27 -17.76 13.85 -1.71
N SER A 28 -17.54 12.84 -2.59
CA SER A 28 -16.80 11.63 -2.20
C SER A 28 -15.29 11.87 -2.29
N SER A 29 -14.57 11.52 -1.22
CA SER A 29 -13.10 11.61 -1.18
C SER A 29 -12.48 10.74 -2.27
N LYS A 30 -11.79 11.36 -3.23
CA LYS A 30 -11.11 10.70 -4.34
C LYS A 30 -9.78 10.09 -3.86
N TRP A 31 -9.49 8.87 -4.30
CA TRP A 31 -8.16 8.28 -4.14
C TRP A 31 -7.20 8.88 -5.18
N VAL A 32 -6.07 9.38 -4.70
CA VAL A 32 -5.03 10.01 -5.53
C VAL A 32 -4.09 8.96 -6.09
N TYR A 33 -3.79 7.93 -5.31
CA TYR A 33 -2.98 6.81 -5.76
C TYR A 33 -3.52 5.48 -5.27
N ALA A 34 -3.18 4.42 -6.00
CA ALA A 34 -3.43 3.04 -5.66
C ALA A 34 -2.18 2.19 -5.96
N VAL A 35 -1.79 1.34 -5.03
CA VAL A 35 -0.62 0.47 -5.14
C VAL A 35 -1.03 -0.97 -4.87
N PHE A 36 -0.58 -1.89 -5.71
CA PHE A 36 -0.69 -3.31 -5.46
C PHE A 36 0.63 -3.89 -4.95
N TRP A 37 0.56 -4.49 -3.77
CA TRP A 37 1.66 -5.16 -3.11
C TRP A 37 1.49 -6.67 -3.19
N ARG A 38 2.40 -7.38 -3.86
CA ARG A 38 2.34 -8.83 -4.00
C ARG A 38 3.00 -9.54 -2.82
N VAL A 39 2.34 -10.58 -2.33
CA VAL A 39 2.96 -11.51 -1.37
C VAL A 39 3.75 -12.57 -2.13
N VAL A 40 5.06 -12.65 -1.87
CA VAL A 40 5.97 -13.61 -2.52
C VAL A 40 6.86 -14.32 -1.49
N PRO A 41 7.35 -15.54 -1.76
CA PRO A 41 8.40 -16.16 -0.96
C PRO A 41 9.71 -15.36 -1.03
N ARG A 42 10.41 -15.19 0.11
CA ARG A 42 11.69 -14.44 0.18
C ARG A 42 12.86 -15.10 -0.57
N ASN A 43 12.84 -16.43 -0.72
CA ASN A 43 13.88 -17.16 -1.43
C ASN A 43 13.58 -17.15 -2.93
N PHE A 44 14.24 -16.27 -3.70
CA PHE A 44 14.17 -16.25 -5.16
C PHE A 44 15.51 -16.66 -5.80
N PRO A 45 15.53 -17.53 -6.83
CA PRO A 45 14.39 -18.29 -7.35
C PRO A 45 13.87 -19.27 -6.29
N PRO A 46 12.55 -19.57 -6.25
CA PRO A 46 12.01 -20.57 -5.33
C PRO A 46 12.83 -21.85 -5.46
N PRO A 47 13.34 -22.43 -4.36
CA PRO A 47 14.11 -23.67 -4.44
C PRO A 47 13.23 -24.77 -5.04
N ARG A 48 13.41 -25.02 -6.35
CA ARG A 48 12.83 -26.08 -7.19
C ARG A 48 11.54 -26.71 -6.65
N TRP A 49 10.41 -26.04 -6.85
CA TRP A 49 9.08 -26.67 -6.77
C TRP A 49 8.82 -27.44 -8.07
N GLU A 50 9.50 -28.58 -8.25
CA GLU A 50 9.34 -29.53 -9.38
C GLU A 50 8.00 -30.30 -9.32
N PHE A 51 6.97 -29.78 -8.64
CA PHE A 51 5.66 -30.43 -8.53
C PHE A 51 4.57 -29.51 -9.07
N GLY A 52 4.46 -29.50 -10.41
CA GLY A 52 3.27 -29.25 -11.24
C GLY A 52 2.04 -28.61 -10.59
N GLY A 53 2.14 -27.39 -10.08
CA GLY A 53 1.01 -26.61 -9.59
C GLY A 53 1.08 -25.18 -10.08
N THR A 54 0.22 -24.81 -11.03
CA THR A 54 0.09 -23.48 -11.65
C THR A 54 -0.51 -22.41 -10.72
N SER A 55 -0.28 -22.49 -9.41
CA SER A 55 -0.80 -21.53 -8.45
C SER A 55 -0.02 -21.65 -7.16
N LEU A 56 0.54 -20.54 -6.67
CA LEU A 56 1.12 -20.45 -5.34
C LEU A 56 0.01 -20.73 -4.30
N ASP A 57 -0.17 -21.99 -3.92
CA ASP A 57 -1.15 -22.39 -2.91
C ASP A 57 -0.70 -21.85 -1.54
N ARG A 58 -1.18 -20.65 -1.20
CA ARG A 58 -0.95 -20.01 0.09
C ARG A 58 -1.36 -20.90 1.26
N SER A 59 -2.13 -21.97 1.09
CA SER A 59 -2.54 -22.82 2.22
C SER A 59 -1.50 -23.88 2.62
N LYS A 60 -0.49 -24.17 1.78
CA LYS A 60 0.36 -25.37 1.92
C LYS A 60 1.85 -25.12 2.21
N GLY A 61 2.27 -23.87 2.44
CA GLY A 61 3.68 -23.52 2.69
C GLY A 61 3.93 -22.83 4.04
N ASN A 62 5.15 -22.97 4.57
CA ASN A 62 5.59 -22.18 5.73
C ASN A 62 5.71 -20.70 5.31
N LYS A 63 4.79 -19.87 5.81
CA LYS A 63 4.69 -18.44 5.48
C LYS A 63 5.63 -17.54 6.29
N ARG A 64 6.39 -18.08 7.25
CA ARG A 64 7.27 -17.29 8.14
C ARG A 64 8.36 -16.51 7.38
N ASN A 65 8.64 -16.88 6.14
CA ASN A 65 9.65 -16.27 5.28
C ASN A 65 9.05 -15.63 4.02
N TRP A 66 7.78 -15.23 4.06
CA TRP A 66 7.15 -14.53 2.94
C TRP A 66 7.34 -13.03 3.12
N ILE A 67 7.47 -12.33 1.99
CA ILE A 67 7.62 -10.88 1.93
C ILE A 67 6.52 -10.29 1.05
N ILE A 68 6.26 -9.01 1.26
CA ILE A 68 5.32 -8.20 0.52
C ILE A 68 6.14 -7.17 -0.24
N VAL A 69 6.03 -7.16 -1.56
CA VAL A 69 6.82 -6.32 -2.47
C VAL A 69 5.91 -5.54 -3.40
N TRP A 70 6.39 -4.39 -3.86
CA TRP A 70 5.70 -3.63 -4.89
C TRP A 70 5.60 -4.45 -6.18
N GLU A 71 4.39 -4.62 -6.71
CA GLU A 71 4.19 -5.15 -8.06
C GLU A 71 3.87 -4.01 -9.01
N ASP A 72 2.90 -3.18 -8.66
CA ASP A 72 2.46 -2.11 -9.55
C ASP A 72 1.73 -0.99 -8.81
N GLY A 73 1.62 0.18 -9.44
CA GLY A 73 0.94 1.33 -8.87
C GLY A 73 0.43 2.31 -9.93
N PHE A 74 -0.63 3.02 -9.57
CA PHE A 74 -1.18 4.15 -10.29
C PHE A 74 -1.25 5.38 -9.40
N CYS A 75 -0.91 6.55 -9.94
CA CYS A 75 -1.05 7.84 -9.27
C CYS A 75 -1.61 8.86 -10.26
N ASP A 76 -2.61 9.63 -9.84
CA ASP A 76 -3.13 10.76 -10.60
C ASP A 76 -2.25 12.00 -10.37
N PHE A 77 -1.16 12.08 -11.12
CA PHE A 77 -0.21 13.19 -10.99
C PHE A 77 -0.82 14.56 -11.31
N ASN A 78 -1.90 14.62 -12.09
CA ASN A 78 -2.59 15.88 -12.39
C ASN A 78 -3.28 16.44 -11.14
N GLU A 79 -3.91 15.58 -10.33
CA GLU A 79 -4.48 15.97 -9.03
C GLU A 79 -3.38 16.40 -8.05
N CYS A 80 -2.25 15.71 -8.05
CA CYS A 80 -1.07 16.11 -7.27
C CYS A 80 -0.55 17.49 -7.68
N GLU A 81 -0.53 17.80 -8.99
CA GLU A 81 -0.07 19.09 -9.51
C GLU A 81 -1.07 20.23 -9.29
N GLN A 82 -2.38 19.98 -9.37
CA GLN A 82 -3.40 21.00 -9.09
C GLN A 82 -3.31 21.54 -7.66
N ARG A 83 -2.92 20.71 -6.69
CA ARG A 83 -2.64 21.15 -5.31
C ARG A 83 -1.33 21.93 -5.15
N LYS A 84 -0.42 21.93 -6.14
CA LYS A 84 0.81 22.73 -6.13
C LYS A 84 0.58 24.23 -6.31
N SER A 85 -0.63 24.64 -6.70
CA SER A 85 -0.93 26.04 -7.05
C SER A 85 -1.05 27.03 -5.87
N GLY A 86 -0.45 26.77 -4.71
CA GLY A 86 -0.55 27.72 -3.58
C GLY A 86 0.30 27.47 -2.33
N TYR A 87 1.10 26.39 -2.28
CA TYR A 87 1.97 26.06 -1.14
C TYR A 87 3.37 25.64 -1.61
N LEU A 88 4.34 25.69 -0.69
CA LEU A 88 5.76 25.41 -0.92
C LEU A 88 5.95 24.12 -1.73
N ILE A 89 6.70 24.24 -2.83
CA ILE A 89 6.92 23.21 -3.87
C ILE A 89 7.50 21.90 -3.33
N ASN A 90 8.07 21.93 -2.11
CA ASN A 90 8.86 20.85 -1.53
C ASN A 90 8.08 19.89 -0.61
N GLU A 91 6.79 20.11 -0.36
CA GLU A 91 5.99 19.33 0.60
C GLU A 91 4.75 18.67 -0.01
N ILE A 92 4.70 18.53 -1.34
CA ILE A 92 3.50 18.03 -2.02
C ILE A 92 3.78 16.65 -2.60
N PHE A 93 2.88 15.72 -2.32
CA PHE A 93 2.96 14.34 -2.77
C PHE A 93 3.11 14.31 -4.30
N GLY A 94 4.20 13.71 -4.76
CA GLY A 94 4.58 13.69 -6.17
C GLY A 94 5.10 12.32 -6.61
N ALA A 95 5.60 12.27 -7.84
CA ALA A 95 6.18 11.06 -8.41
C ALA A 95 7.37 10.53 -7.59
N ASP A 96 8.18 11.41 -7.04
CA ASP A 96 9.32 11.08 -6.17
C ASP A 96 8.90 10.34 -4.91
N VAL A 97 7.90 10.84 -4.18
CA VAL A 97 7.36 10.19 -2.98
C VAL A 97 6.62 8.89 -3.35
N PHE A 98 5.87 8.91 -4.46
CA PHE A 98 5.13 7.75 -4.95
C PHE A 98 6.06 6.59 -5.30
N PHE A 99 7.07 6.82 -6.13
CA PHE A 99 8.02 5.77 -6.53
C PHE A 99 9.01 5.43 -5.41
N LYS A 100 9.20 6.29 -4.40
CA LYS A 100 9.99 5.90 -3.22
C LYS A 100 9.39 4.67 -2.53
N MET A 101 8.06 4.54 -2.53
CA MET A 101 7.38 3.37 -1.98
C MET A 101 7.78 2.06 -2.67
N SER A 102 8.13 2.06 -3.96
CA SER A 102 8.46 0.81 -4.67
C SER A 102 9.72 0.12 -4.16
N HIS A 103 10.54 0.80 -3.35
CA HIS A 103 11.73 0.25 -2.71
C HIS A 103 11.44 -0.40 -1.35
N GLU A 104 10.22 -0.27 -0.83
CA GLU A 104 9.84 -0.86 0.45
C GLU A 104 9.58 -2.36 0.32
N VAL A 105 9.96 -3.10 1.36
CA VAL A 105 9.70 -4.53 1.48
C VAL A 105 9.20 -4.80 2.89
N TYR A 106 8.05 -5.46 3.00
CA TYR A 106 7.47 -5.82 4.30
C TYR A 106 7.54 -7.32 4.54
N SER A 107 7.74 -7.72 5.79
CA SER A 107 7.61 -9.12 6.21
C SER A 107 6.14 -9.52 6.30
N TYR A 108 5.76 -10.65 5.74
CA TYR A 108 4.39 -11.17 5.86
C TYR A 108 4.11 -11.63 7.30
N GLY A 109 2.97 -11.20 7.87
CA GLY A 109 2.59 -11.51 9.26
C GLY A 109 3.28 -10.66 10.32
N GLU A 110 4.17 -9.75 9.96
CA GLU A 110 4.89 -8.87 10.88
C GLU A 110 4.64 -7.40 10.56
N GLY A 111 4.59 -6.56 11.60
CA GLY A 111 4.24 -5.15 11.46
C GLY A 111 2.83 -4.93 10.90
N LEU A 112 2.49 -3.66 10.67
CA LEU A 112 1.13 -3.28 10.29
C LEU A 112 0.70 -3.90 8.95
N VAL A 113 1.50 -3.70 7.90
CA VAL A 113 1.19 -4.19 6.54
C VAL A 113 1.19 -5.72 6.49
N GLY A 114 2.18 -6.35 7.12
CA GLY A 114 2.30 -7.80 7.16
C GLY A 114 1.16 -8.49 7.89
N LYS A 115 0.70 -7.94 9.02
CA LYS A 115 -0.45 -8.49 9.76
C LYS A 115 -1.75 -8.33 9.00
N VAL A 116 -2.02 -7.15 8.41
CA VAL A 116 -3.19 -6.95 7.54
C VAL A 116 -3.23 -8.03 6.43
N ALA A 117 -2.08 -8.30 5.80
CA ALA A 117 -1.96 -9.33 4.77
C ALA A 117 -2.22 -10.76 5.28
N ALA A 118 -1.82 -11.05 6.52
CA ALA A 118 -1.92 -12.37 7.13
C ALA A 118 -3.31 -12.68 7.68
N GLU A 119 -3.98 -11.66 8.20
CA GLU A 119 -5.31 -11.73 8.80
C GLU A 119 -6.44 -11.55 7.77
N ASN A 120 -6.11 -11.34 6.49
CA ASN A 120 -7.05 -10.92 5.44
C ASN A 120 -7.90 -9.71 5.86
N GLY A 121 -7.27 -8.78 6.58
CA GLY A 121 -7.93 -7.62 7.17
C GLY A 121 -7.88 -6.38 6.27
N HIS A 122 -8.24 -5.26 6.88
CA HIS A 122 -8.05 -3.93 6.31
C HIS A 122 -7.74 -2.94 7.44
N LYS A 123 -7.06 -1.84 7.12
CA LYS A 123 -6.76 -0.79 8.09
C LYS A 123 -6.75 0.58 7.42
N TRP A 124 -7.33 1.55 8.11
CA TRP A 124 -7.35 2.96 7.74
C TRP A 124 -6.42 3.73 8.66
N ILE A 125 -5.65 4.64 8.08
CA ILE A 125 -4.67 5.48 8.76
C ILE A 125 -4.94 6.89 8.32
N TYR A 126 -5.06 7.80 9.28
CA TYR A 126 -5.30 9.21 9.03
C TYR A 126 -4.08 10.01 9.47
N SER A 127 -3.79 11.12 8.78
CA SER A 127 -2.78 12.06 9.26
C SER A 127 -3.26 12.68 10.58
N ASP A 128 -2.36 12.73 11.56
CA ASP A 128 -2.58 13.47 12.78
C ASP A 128 -2.47 14.96 12.44
N THR A 129 -3.60 15.61 12.19
CA THR A 129 -3.64 17.07 12.08
C THR A 129 -3.14 17.66 13.39
N GLN A 130 -2.06 18.42 13.28
CA GLN A 130 -1.41 19.28 14.26
C GLN A 130 -2.43 20.13 15.05
N ASN A 131 -3.08 19.55 16.05
CA ASN A 131 -3.63 20.27 17.19
C ASN A 131 -2.69 19.98 18.35
N GLY A 132 -1.92 20.99 18.76
CA GLY A 132 -1.07 20.90 19.94
C GLY A 132 -1.91 20.56 21.18
N SER A 133 -1.94 19.29 21.56
CA SER A 133 -2.19 18.83 22.93
C SER A 133 -1.88 17.34 23.03
N GLU A 134 -0.80 17.09 23.77
CA GLU A 134 -0.57 15.87 24.57
C GLU A 134 -0.05 14.62 23.84
N SER A 135 1.27 14.65 23.68
CA SER A 135 2.12 13.61 24.26
C SER A 135 1.47 12.84 25.43
N ASN A 136 1.35 11.51 25.26
CA ASN A 136 1.22 10.46 26.27
C ASN A 136 -0.18 10.12 26.84
N TYR A 137 -0.79 9.09 26.27
CA TYR A 137 -1.33 7.97 27.06
C TYR A 137 -1.01 6.63 26.38
N VAL A 138 0.28 6.25 26.37
CA VAL A 138 0.66 4.84 26.18
C VAL A 138 0.69 4.22 27.56
N GLY A 139 -0.42 3.60 27.96
CA GLY A 139 -0.44 2.73 29.13
C GLY A 139 0.54 1.55 28.94
N PRO A 140 1.15 1.00 30.01
CA PRO A 140 2.20 -0.03 29.91
C PRO A 140 1.74 -1.41 29.38
N TRP A 141 0.55 -1.52 28.80
CA TRP A 141 -0.10 -2.78 28.40
C TRP A 141 -0.45 -2.86 26.90
N ASN A 142 -0.04 -1.88 26.08
CA ASN A 142 -0.17 -1.96 24.60
C ASN A 142 0.99 -2.76 23.98
N SER A 143 1.07 -4.04 24.32
CA SER A 143 2.14 -4.97 23.91
C SER A 143 2.06 -5.44 22.44
N SER A 144 1.49 -4.65 21.54
CA SER A 144 1.61 -4.85 20.08
C SER A 144 1.36 -3.56 19.30
N ILE A 145 2.06 -2.47 19.61
CA ILE A 145 2.10 -1.31 18.70
C ILE A 145 2.80 -1.78 17.42
N ASP A 146 2.02 -2.22 16.45
CA ASP A 146 2.49 -2.45 15.10
C ASP A 146 2.90 -1.11 14.52
N HIS A 147 4.19 -0.80 14.66
CA HIS A 147 4.77 0.45 14.20
C HIS A 147 4.40 0.68 12.73
N GLN A 148 3.88 1.88 12.46
CA GLN A 148 3.61 2.32 11.10
C GLN A 148 4.90 2.29 10.28
N PRO A 149 4.85 1.88 9.00
CA PRO A 149 6.02 1.98 8.14
C PRO A 149 6.56 3.41 8.10
N ARG A 150 7.86 3.59 8.36
CA ARG A 150 8.52 4.91 8.27
C ARG A 150 8.33 5.56 6.91
N ALA A 151 8.23 4.75 5.85
CA ALA A 151 7.95 5.22 4.50
C ALA A 151 6.62 5.98 4.37
N TRP A 152 5.66 5.72 5.25
CA TRP A 152 4.37 6.43 5.24
C TRP A 152 4.49 7.83 5.82
N GLU A 153 5.49 8.13 6.66
CA GLU A 153 5.75 9.49 7.14
C GLU A 153 6.03 10.43 5.97
N PHE A 154 6.77 9.97 4.95
CA PHE A 154 6.98 10.76 3.73
C PHE A 154 5.67 11.05 3.00
N GLN A 155 4.72 10.11 2.98
CA GLN A 155 3.44 10.31 2.30
C GLN A 155 2.58 11.30 3.08
N LEU A 156 2.48 11.11 4.40
CA LEU A 156 1.69 11.93 5.31
C LEU A 156 2.23 13.38 5.38
N ASN A 157 3.54 13.54 5.48
CA ASN A 157 4.20 14.85 5.47
C ASN A 157 4.13 15.54 4.09
N SER A 158 3.82 14.79 3.04
CA SER A 158 3.60 15.33 1.70
C SER A 158 2.13 15.65 1.40
N GLY A 159 1.28 15.70 2.42
CA GLY A 159 -0.11 16.13 2.31
C GLY A 159 -1.14 15.01 2.15
N ILE A 160 -0.72 13.74 2.07
CA ILE A 160 -1.67 12.60 2.15
C ILE A 160 -2.30 12.61 3.54
N GLN A 161 -3.63 12.64 3.58
CA GLN A 161 -4.39 12.65 4.83
C GLN A 161 -4.94 11.28 5.21
N THR A 162 -5.11 10.40 4.23
CA THR A 162 -5.65 9.06 4.47
C THR A 162 -4.86 8.03 3.70
N ILE A 163 -4.47 6.96 4.38
CA ILE A 163 -3.91 5.75 3.79
C ILE A 163 -4.82 4.58 4.18
N ALA A 164 -5.31 3.84 3.21
CA ALA A 164 -6.05 2.60 3.45
C ALA A 164 -5.23 1.42 2.92
N VAL A 165 -5.15 0.34 3.69
CA VAL A 165 -4.51 -0.92 3.27
C VAL A 165 -5.52 -2.04 3.41
N ILE A 166 -5.75 -2.78 2.33
CA ILE A 166 -6.78 -3.81 2.24
C ILE A 166 -6.12 -5.08 1.71
N ALA A 167 -6.21 -6.17 2.48
CA ALA A 167 -5.72 -7.47 2.02
C ALA A 167 -6.61 -8.03 0.90
N VAL A 168 -5.96 -8.62 -0.10
CA VAL A 168 -6.62 -9.32 -1.20
C VAL A 168 -5.97 -10.68 -1.42
N ARG A 169 -6.56 -11.51 -2.29
CA ARG A 169 -6.15 -12.91 -2.48
C ARG A 169 -4.66 -13.09 -2.79
N GLU A 170 -4.04 -12.19 -3.55
CA GLU A 170 -2.64 -12.30 -3.96
C GLU A 170 -1.70 -11.31 -3.26
N GLY A 171 -2.21 -10.46 -2.37
CA GLY A 171 -1.45 -9.30 -1.94
C GLY A 171 -2.22 -8.33 -1.04
N LEU A 172 -1.88 -7.06 -1.15
CA LEU A 172 -2.61 -5.94 -0.56
C LEU A 172 -2.79 -4.82 -1.59
N VAL A 173 -3.88 -4.09 -1.44
CA VAL A 173 -4.08 -2.80 -2.12
C VAL A 173 -3.87 -1.70 -1.09
N GLN A 174 -2.96 -0.77 -1.36
CA GLN A 174 -2.78 0.47 -0.60
C GLN A 174 -3.34 1.63 -1.40
N LEU A 175 -4.20 2.43 -0.79
CA LEU A 175 -4.82 3.61 -1.37
C LEU A 175 -4.40 4.84 -0.57
N GLY A 176 -4.25 5.98 -1.24
CA GLY A 176 -4.00 7.25 -0.55
C GLY A 176 -4.85 8.39 -1.06
N SER A 177 -5.29 9.25 -0.14
CA SER A 177 -6.12 10.42 -0.44
C SER A 177 -5.61 11.65 0.28
N PHE A 178 -5.85 12.81 -0.33
CA PHE A 178 -5.61 14.11 0.28
C PHE A 178 -6.72 14.57 1.23
N ASN A 179 -7.78 13.78 1.42
CA ASN A 179 -8.83 14.08 2.40
C ASN A 179 -8.97 12.95 3.42
N LYS A 180 -9.43 13.30 4.61
CA LYS A 180 -9.78 12.38 5.70
C LYS A 180 -11.03 11.55 5.39
#